data_AF-A0A1E7YYX7-F1
#
_entry.id   AF-A0A1E7YYX7-F1
#
_cell.length_a   1.000
_cell.length_b   1.000
_cell.length_c   1.000
_cell.angle_alpha   90.00
_cell.angle_beta   90.00
_cell.angle_gamma   90.00
#
_symmetry.space_group_name_H-M   'P 1'
#
loop_
_entity.id
_entity.type
_entity.pdbx_description
1 polymer ?
#
loop_
_entity_poly.entity_id
_entity_poly.type
_entity_poly.pdbx_seq_one_letter_code
_entity_poly.pdbx_strand_id
1 'polypeptide(L)'
;MPSKIERLIQQLAEYEARSKAARAELQKLRKEQDRQTRIAERKARSKAIFAAGTMVEAAGLLALDRTTLLGILLEAKENLQDPQKVASWKRLGEHQDRARSTDTGTGSTE
;
A
#
# COMPACT_ATOMS: atom_id res chain seq x y z
N MET A 1 -7.76 -61.51 -13.95
CA MET A 1 -8.12 -60.27 -14.66
C MET A 1 -9.07 -59.49 -13.77
N PRO A 2 -8.72 -58.28 -13.29
CA PRO A 2 -9.61 -57.52 -12.43
C PRO A 2 -10.90 -57.16 -13.16
N SER A 3 -12.01 -57.27 -12.45
CA SER A 3 -13.34 -57.04 -13.00
C SER A 3 -13.47 -55.58 -13.45
N LYS A 4 -14.39 -55.30 -14.38
CA LYS A 4 -14.64 -53.92 -14.85
C LYS A 4 -15.01 -52.99 -13.68
N ILE A 5 -15.67 -53.51 -12.65
CA ILE A 5 -16.09 -52.77 -11.46
C ILE A 5 -14.88 -52.42 -10.58
N GLU A 6 -13.96 -53.37 -10.36
CA GLU A 6 -12.73 -53.12 -9.57
C GLU A 6 -11.84 -52.05 -10.21
N ARG A 7 -11.71 -52.07 -11.55
CA ARG A 7 -10.99 -51.04 -12.29
C ARG A 7 -11.62 -49.66 -12.15
N LEU A 8 -12.95 -49.57 -12.16
CA LEU A 8 -13.66 -48.30 -11.97
C LEU A 8 -13.51 -47.77 -10.55
N ILE A 9 -13.53 -48.64 -9.53
CA ILE A 9 -13.31 -48.26 -8.13
C ILE A 9 -11.87 -47.72 -7.94
N GLN A 10 -10.87 -48.40 -8.51
CA GLN A 10 -9.49 -47.93 -8.48
C GLN A 10 -9.33 -46.56 -9.16
N GLN A 11 -9.91 -46.38 -10.35
CA GLN A 11 -9.88 -45.09 -11.04
C GLN A 11 -10.55 -43.98 -10.23
N LEU A 12 -11.71 -44.25 -9.62
CA LEU A 12 -12.40 -43.27 -8.79
C LEU A 12 -11.56 -42.87 -7.57
N ALA A 13 -10.94 -43.83 -6.89
CA ALA A 13 -10.05 -43.56 -5.78
C ALA A 13 -8.82 -42.72 -6.19
N GLU A 14 -8.24 -42.99 -7.36
CA GLU A 14 -7.14 -42.20 -7.91
C GLU A 14 -7.57 -40.76 -8.24
N TYR A 15 -8.74 -40.57 -8.85
CA TYR A 15 -9.27 -39.24 -9.14
C TYR A 15 -9.59 -38.47 -7.87
N GLU A 16 -10.14 -39.11 -6.84
CA GLU A 16 -10.38 -38.49 -5.55
C GLU A 16 -9.07 -38.08 -4.85
N ALA A 17 -8.04 -38.94 -4.89
CA ALA A 17 -6.73 -38.64 -4.33
C ALA A 17 -6.08 -37.44 -5.05
N ARG A 18 -6.12 -37.43 -6.40
CA ARG A 18 -5.63 -36.31 -7.21
C ARG A 18 -6.41 -35.02 -6.95
N SER A 19 -7.73 -35.11 -6.82
CA SER A 19 -8.60 -33.96 -6.50
C SER A 19 -8.30 -33.38 -5.11
N LYS A 20 -8.10 -34.24 -4.11
CA LYS A 20 -7.69 -33.82 -2.75
C LYS A 20 -6.33 -33.13 -2.76
N ALA A 21 -5.36 -33.69 -3.48
CA ALA A 21 -4.03 -33.09 -3.62
C ALA A 21 -4.10 -31.71 -4.31
N ALA A 22 -4.81 -31.60 -5.43
CA ALA A 22 -4.99 -30.34 -6.16
C ALA A 22 -5.69 -29.27 -5.29
N ARG A 23 -6.71 -29.65 -4.52
CA ARG A 23 -7.38 -28.74 -3.56
C ARG A 23 -6.43 -28.27 -2.47
N ALA A 24 -5.59 -29.16 -1.93
CA ALA A 24 -4.60 -28.80 -0.92
C ALA A 24 -3.55 -27.82 -1.47
N GLU A 25 -3.09 -28.02 -2.70
CA GLU A 25 -2.17 -27.08 -3.37
C GLU A 25 -2.82 -25.73 -3.63
N LEU A 26 -4.06 -25.69 -4.13
CA LEU A 26 -4.80 -24.44 -4.30
C LEU A 26 -4.98 -23.69 -2.98
N GLN A 27 -5.25 -24.39 -1.88
CA GLN A 27 -5.32 -23.76 -0.57
C GLN A 27 -3.98 -23.17 -0.12
N LYS A 28 -2.86 -23.86 -0.38
CA LYS A 28 -1.51 -23.33 -0.09
C LYS A 28 -1.24 -22.06 -0.91
N LEU A 29 -1.53 -22.09 -2.21
CA LEU A 29 -1.35 -20.95 -3.10
C LEU A 29 -2.19 -19.75 -2.67
N ARG A 30 -3.46 -19.97 -2.30
CA ARG A 30 -4.32 -18.90 -1.76
C ARG A 30 -3.76 -18.30 -0.47
N LYS A 31 -3.31 -19.14 0.47
CA LYS A 31 -2.69 -18.66 1.72
C LYS A 31 -1.45 -17.82 1.46
N GLU A 32 -0.61 -18.21 0.50
CA GLU A 32 0.58 -17.43 0.15
C GLU A 32 0.19 -16.12 -0.55
N GLN A 33 -0.78 -16.14 -1.46
CA GLN A 33 -1.31 -14.91 -2.06
C GLN A 33 -1.86 -13.95 -1.01
N ASP A 34 -2.68 -14.44 -0.07
CA ASP A 34 -3.23 -13.63 1.02
C ASP A 34 -2.12 -13.02 1.88
N ARG A 35 -1.06 -13.79 2.15
CA ARG A 35 0.12 -13.30 2.88
C ARG A 35 0.82 -12.18 2.11
N GLN A 36 1.06 -12.37 0.82
CA GLN A 36 1.71 -11.36 -0.03
C GLN A 36 0.87 -10.08 -0.11
N THR A 37 -0.44 -10.20 -0.28
CA THR A 37 -1.37 -9.07 -0.28
C THR A 37 -1.28 -8.29 1.04
N ARG A 38 -1.32 -8.96 2.19
CA ARG A 38 -1.17 -8.31 3.50
C ARG A 38 0.16 -7.59 3.67
N ILE A 39 1.26 -8.17 3.17
CA ILE A 39 2.58 -7.53 3.20
C ILE A 39 2.58 -6.28 2.31
N ALA A 40 2.03 -6.37 1.11
CA ALA A 40 1.92 -5.24 0.19
C ALA A 40 1.08 -4.10 0.78
N GLU A 41 -0.06 -4.41 1.39
CA GLU A 41 -0.91 -3.43 2.09
C GLU A 41 -0.18 -2.73 3.23
N ARG A 42 0.56 -3.50 4.06
CA ARG A 42 1.39 -2.92 5.14
C ARG A 42 2.47 -2.01 4.60
N LYS A 43 3.12 -2.40 3.51
CA LYS A 43 4.16 -1.60 2.84
C LYS A 43 3.57 -0.32 2.25
N ALA A 44 2.42 -0.41 1.60
CA ALA A 44 1.71 0.75 1.06
C ALA A 44 1.28 1.72 2.17
N ARG A 45 0.71 1.20 3.26
CA ARG A 45 0.35 2.00 4.45
C ARG A 45 1.57 2.69 5.05
N SER A 46 2.67 1.95 5.25
CA SER A 46 3.90 2.52 5.80
C SER A 46 4.47 3.60 4.89
N LYS A 47 4.52 3.36 3.57
CA LYS A 47 4.96 4.35 2.58
C LYS A 47 4.11 5.63 2.64
N ALA A 48 2.80 5.52 2.77
CA ALA A 48 1.91 6.67 2.90
C ALA A 48 2.18 7.46 4.19
N ILE A 49 2.38 6.77 5.31
CA ILE A 49 2.73 7.40 6.59
C ILE A 49 4.06 8.13 6.49
N PHE A 50 5.09 7.51 5.91
CA PHE A 50 6.39 8.15 5.72
C PHE A 50 6.30 9.36 4.80
N ALA A 51 5.59 9.27 3.68
CA ALA A 51 5.39 10.40 2.78
C ALA A 51 4.72 11.59 3.50
N ALA A 52 3.66 11.34 4.26
CA ALA A 52 3.02 12.37 5.07
C ALA A 52 3.98 12.96 6.12
N GLY A 53 4.75 12.12 6.82
CA GLY A 53 5.76 12.56 7.78
C GLY A 53 6.83 13.47 7.15
N THR A 54 7.33 13.10 5.96
CA THR A 54 8.31 13.92 5.23
C THR A 54 7.75 15.26 4.79
N MET A 55 6.44 15.36 4.53
CA MET A 55 5.78 16.64 4.23
C MET A 55 5.66 17.52 5.47
N VAL A 56 5.33 16.93 6.62
CA VAL A 56 5.30 17.64 7.92
C VAL A 56 6.69 18.18 8.26
N GLU A 57 7.74 17.40 8.01
CA GLU A 57 9.13 17.82 8.16
C GLU A 57 9.51 18.95 7.20
N ALA A 58 9.19 18.81 5.91
CA ALA A 58 9.46 19.84 4.90
C ALA A 58 8.74 21.16 5.20
N ALA A 59 7.56 21.10 5.83
CA ALA A 59 6.81 22.27 6.28
C ALA A 59 7.33 22.87 7.60
N GLY A 60 8.36 22.27 8.23
CA GLY A 60 8.94 22.74 9.49
C GLY A 60 8.04 22.51 10.71
N LEU A 61 7.03 21.66 10.60
CA LEU A 61 6.00 21.49 11.63
C LEU A 61 6.39 20.47 12.72
N LEU A 62 7.55 19.81 12.61
CA LEU A 62 8.02 18.85 13.62
C LEU A 62 8.35 19.49 14.97
N ALA A 63 8.61 20.80 15.01
CA ALA A 63 8.86 21.53 16.25
C ALA A 63 7.58 21.78 17.07
N LEU A 64 6.40 21.63 16.46
CA LEU A 64 5.13 21.81 17.14
C LEU A 64 4.83 20.63 18.05
N ASP A 65 4.20 20.89 19.20
CA ASP A 65 3.69 19.82 20.03
C ASP A 65 2.56 19.06 19.31
N ARG A 66 2.35 17.82 19.74
CA ARG A 66 1.38 16.91 19.13
C ARG A 66 -0.04 17.48 19.09
N THR A 67 -0.47 18.20 20.12
CA THR A 67 -1.83 18.73 20.20
C THR A 67 -2.03 19.93 19.26
N THR A 68 -1.02 20.81 19.15
CA THR A 68 -1.05 21.92 18.20
C THR A 68 -1.06 21.43 16.76
N LEU A 69 -0.18 20.48 16.40
CA LEU A 69 -0.17 19.88 15.06
C LEU A 69 -1.52 19.22 14.73
N LEU A 70 -2.12 18.51 15.69
CA LEU A 70 -3.44 17.90 15.50
C LEU A 70 -4.53 18.95 15.25
N GLY A 71 -4.52 20.07 15.99
CA GLY A 71 -5.44 21.18 15.79
C GLY A 71 -5.37 21.76 14.37
N ILE A 72 -4.15 22.05 13.89
CA ILE A 72 -3.92 22.56 12.53
C ILE A 72 -4.46 21.58 11.48
N LEU A 73 -4.21 20.27 11.65
CA LEU A 73 -4.68 19.25 10.72
C LEU A 73 -6.21 19.10 10.72
N LEU A 74 -6.86 19.30 11.87
CA LEU A 74 -8.32 19.29 11.96
C LEU A 74 -8.95 20.51 11.29
N GLU A 75 -8.38 21.70 11.50
CA GLU A 75 -8.81 22.91 10.80
C GLU A 75 -8.61 22.78 9.28
N ALA A 76 -7.45 22.24 8.85
CA ALA A 76 -7.21 21.96 7.44
C ALA A 76 -8.24 20.97 6.88
N LYS A 77 -8.61 19.93 7.65
CA LYS A 77 -9.62 18.94 7.27
C LYS A 77 -11.00 19.58 7.07
N GLU A 78 -11.43 20.48 7.95
CA GLU A 78 -12.72 21.18 7.82
C GLU A 78 -12.78 22.02 6.54
N ASN A 79 -11.66 22.62 6.18
CA ASN A 79 -11.52 23.45 4.99
C ASN A 79 -11.37 22.66 3.67
N LEU A 80 -11.29 21.32 3.70
CA LEU A 80 -11.21 20.49 2.49
C LEU A 80 -12.48 20.55 1.63
N GLN A 81 -13.60 20.97 2.20
CA GLN A 81 -14.85 21.12 1.45
C GLN A 81 -14.86 22.37 0.55
N ASP A 82 -13.95 23.33 0.76
CA ASP A 82 -13.81 24.53 -0.05
C ASP A 82 -12.81 24.28 -1.19
N PRO A 83 -13.30 24.17 -2.46
CA PRO A 83 -12.42 23.89 -3.59
C PRO A 83 -11.41 25.01 -3.86
N GLN A 84 -11.73 26.26 -3.50
CA GLN A 84 -10.81 27.39 -3.72
C GLN A 84 -9.64 27.33 -2.75
N LYS A 85 -9.88 26.99 -1.48
CA LYS A 85 -8.82 26.76 -0.49
C LYS A 85 -7.94 25.58 -0.88
N VAL A 86 -8.54 24.47 -1.31
CA VAL A 86 -7.76 23.30 -1.76
C VAL A 86 -6.88 23.66 -2.96
N ALA A 87 -7.40 24.42 -3.93
CA ALA A 87 -6.64 24.87 -5.09
C ALA A 87 -5.49 25.83 -4.71
N SER A 88 -5.70 26.72 -3.73
CA SER A 88 -4.65 27.64 -3.28
C SER A 88 -3.51 26.90 -2.57
N TRP A 89 -3.83 25.94 -1.69
CA TRP A 89 -2.83 25.09 -1.05
C TRP A 89 -2.04 24.25 -2.05
N LYS A 90 -2.71 23.70 -3.08
CA LYS A 90 -2.03 22.96 -4.14
C LYS A 90 -1.00 23.83 -4.87
N ARG A 91 -1.37 25.05 -5.25
CA ARG A 91 -0.45 26.00 -5.91
C ARG A 91 0.75 26.34 -5.02
N LEU A 92 0.51 26.55 -3.72
CA LEU A 92 1.57 26.83 -2.75
C LEU A 92 2.54 25.65 -2.63
N GLY A 93 2.02 24.42 -2.52
CA GLY A 93 2.82 23.20 -2.47
C GLY A 93 3.65 22.99 -3.74
N GLU A 94 3.05 23.16 -4.92
CA GLU A 94 3.76 23.05 -6.20
C GLU A 94 4.90 24.08 -6.34
N HIS A 95 4.71 25.29 -5.84
CA HIS A 95 5.75 26.31 -5.83
C HIS A 95 6.94 25.88 -4.94
N GLN A 96 6.66 25.38 -3.74
CA GLN A 96 7.70 24.95 -2.80
C GLN A 96 8.47 23.72 -3.30
N ASP A 97 7.79 22.73 -3.90
CA ASP A 97 8.43 21.54 -4.46
C ASP A 97 9.33 21.88 -5.65
N ARG A 98 8.93 22.84 -6.49
CA ARG A 98 9.76 23.32 -7.60
C ARG A 98 11.00 24.08 -7.13
N ALA A 99 10.88 24.89 -6.08
CA ALA A 99 12.03 25.61 -5.52
C ALA A 99 13.10 24.63 -4.97
N ARG A 100 12.66 23.50 -4.40
CA ARG A 100 13.56 22.47 -3.88
C ARG A 100 14.25 21.65 -4.97
N SER A 101 13.62 21.46 -6.14
CA SER A 101 14.23 20.72 -7.25
C SER A 101 15.30 21.55 -7.99
N THR A 102 15.21 22.89 -7.98
CA THR A 102 16.23 23.76 -8.58
C THR A 102 17.51 23.89 -7.74
N ASP A 103 17.43 23.61 -6.43
CA ASP A 103 18.57 23.76 -5.50
C ASP A 103 19.50 22.52 -5.48
N THR A 104 19.04 21.39 -6.04
CA THR A 104 19.83 20.14 -6.11
C THR A 104 20.53 19.93 -7.47
N GLY A 105 20.40 20.88 -8.39
CA GLY A 105 20.91 20.77 -9.78
C GLY A 105 22.25 21.47 -10.07
N THR A 106 22.86 22.16 -9.10
CA THR A 106 23.97 23.11 -9.36
C THR A 106 25.28 22.78 -8.63
N GLY A 107 25.52 21.50 -8.35
CA GLY A 107 26.71 21.07 -7.59
C GLY A 107 27.35 19.79 -8.11
N SER A 108 27.78 19.74 -9.37
CA SER A 108 28.78 18.78 -9.87
C SER A 108 29.28 19.19 -11.26
N THR A 109 30.14 20.20 -11.32
CA THR A 109 31.19 20.32 -12.34
C THR A 109 32.42 20.91 -11.67
N GLU A 110 33.25 20.05 -11.10
CA GLU A 110 34.71 20.21 -11.03
C GLU A 110 35.35 18.85 -11.29
#